data_AF-A0A5R2N5L4-F1
#
_entry.id   AF-A0A5R2N5L4-F1
#
_cell.length_a   1.000
_cell.length_b   1.000
_cell.length_c   1.000
_cell.angle_alpha   90.00
_cell.angle_beta   90.00
_cell.angle_gamma   90.00
#
_symmetry.space_group_name_H-M   'P 1'
#
loop_
_entity.id
_entity.type
_entity.pdbx_description
1 polymer ?
#
loop_
_entity_poly.entity_id
_entity_poly.type
_entity_poly.pdbx_seq_one_letter_code
_entity_poly.pdbx_strand_id
1 'polypeptide(L)'
;AYFGAVNKYGLDIGTTKQAVMRWLVLTPLKNIYAPGALAGDYVGASAEVTAAVGAGANLLVGGSSQAFTLQPLSLQTQTGINLAIGVSQFQLRSTEN
;
A
#
# COMPACT_ATOMS: atom_id res chain seq x y z
N ALA A 1 0.92 -15.68 5.70
CA ALA A 1 1.84 -14.82 4.91
C ALA A 1 1.04 -14.06 3.83
N TYR A 2 1.64 -13.15 3.08
CA TYR A 2 0.94 -12.42 2.02
C TYR A 2 1.72 -12.44 0.70
N PHE A 3 0.97 -12.41 -0.40
CA PHE A 3 1.48 -12.12 -1.74
C PHE A 3 0.66 -11.00 -2.36
N GLY A 4 1.20 -10.35 -3.37
CA GLY A 4 0.50 -9.23 -3.99
C GLY A 4 1.03 -8.84 -5.35
N ALA A 5 0.27 -7.97 -6.01
CA ALA A 5 0.57 -7.43 -7.32
C ALA A 5 0.41 -5.91 -7.32
N VAL A 6 1.39 -5.21 -7.88
CA VAL A 6 1.28 -3.78 -8.17
C VAL A 6 0.66 -3.65 -9.54
N ASN A 7 -0.56 -3.14 -9.60
CA ASN A 7 -1.31 -3.05 -10.86
C ASN A 7 -1.09 -1.72 -11.59
N LYS A 8 -0.75 -0.66 -10.84
CA LYS A 8 -0.50 0.66 -11.42
C LYS A 8 0.59 1.38 -10.65
N TYR A 9 1.59 1.84 -11.38
CA TYR A 9 2.69 2.65 -10.86
C TYR A 9 3.02 3.81 -11.81
N GLY A 10 3.50 4.92 -11.24
CA GLY A 10 3.79 6.17 -11.96
C GLY A 10 5.28 6.50 -12.10
N LEU A 11 6.17 5.59 -11.71
CA LEU A 11 7.62 5.76 -11.80
C LEU A 11 8.19 4.81 -12.85
N ASP A 12 9.19 5.23 -13.62
CA ASP A 12 9.92 4.33 -14.51
C ASP A 12 10.73 3.32 -13.68
N ILE A 13 10.22 2.08 -13.59
CA ILE A 13 10.89 0.94 -12.95
C ILE A 13 11.94 0.37 -13.93
N GLY A 14 12.86 1.22 -14.39
CA GLY A 14 13.97 0.85 -15.28
C GLY A 14 15.03 0.03 -14.56
N THR A 15 16.30 0.42 -14.66
CA THR A 15 17.54 -0.25 -14.18
C THR A 15 17.61 -0.64 -12.68
N THR A 16 16.55 -0.50 -11.91
CA THR A 16 16.43 -0.87 -10.51
C THR A 16 16.52 -2.40 -10.36
N LYS A 17 17.71 -2.90 -9.99
CA LYS A 17 17.96 -4.35 -9.82
C LYS A 17 17.29 -4.95 -8.58
N GLN A 18 17.02 -4.13 -7.57
CA GLN A 18 16.33 -4.52 -6.33
C GLN A 18 15.38 -3.40 -5.93
N ALA A 19 14.12 -3.75 -5.68
CA ALA A 19 13.10 -2.84 -5.24
C ALA A 19 12.52 -3.33 -3.92
N VAL A 20 12.39 -2.43 -2.96
CA VAL A 20 11.69 -2.68 -1.70
C VAL A 20 10.54 -1.69 -1.62
N MET A 21 9.37 -2.17 -1.24
CA MET A 21 8.23 -1.32 -0.93
C MET A 21 7.99 -1.33 0.58
N ARG A 22 8.00 -0.13 1.18
CA ARG A 22 7.74 0.06 2.60
C ARG A 22 6.61 1.04 2.82
N TRP A 23 5.66 0.63 3.64
CA TRP A 23 4.51 1.43 4.05
C TRP A 23 4.36 1.40 5.57
N LEU A 24 3.93 2.53 6.13
CA LEU A 24 3.26 2.57 7.42
C LEU A 24 1.82 2.07 7.21
N VAL A 25 1.36 1.19 8.10
CA VAL A 25 0.00 0.64 8.07
C VAL A 25 -0.82 1.27 9.18
N LEU A 26 -1.93 1.92 8.83
CA LEU A 26 -2.83 2.60 9.75
C LEU A 26 -4.23 1.98 9.65
N THR A 27 -4.93 1.86 10.78
CA THR A 27 -6.32 1.38 10.83
C THR A 27 -7.01 1.85 12.11
N PRO A 28 -8.32 2.14 12.10
CA PRO A 28 -9.08 2.42 13.32
C PRO A 28 -9.53 1.13 14.05
N LEU A 29 -9.29 -0.04 13.47
CA LEU A 29 -9.71 -1.32 14.06
C LEU A 29 -8.87 -1.66 15.30
N LYS A 30 -9.49 -2.34 16.27
CA LYS A 30 -8.78 -2.81 17.49
C LYS A 30 -8.06 -4.15 17.31
N ASN A 31 -8.63 -5.06 16.51
CA ASN A 31 -8.04 -6.36 16.23
C ASN A 31 -7.29 -6.35 14.89
N ILE A 32 -6.11 -5.74 14.88
CA ILE A 32 -5.35 -5.45 13.65
C ILE A 32 -4.47 -6.61 13.16
N TYR A 33 -4.29 -7.64 13.98
CA TYR A 33 -3.37 -8.76 13.71
C TYR A 33 -4.09 -10.06 13.38
N ALA A 34 -5.40 -10.01 13.09
CA ALA A 34 -6.12 -11.18 12.62
C ALA A 34 -5.45 -11.73 11.33
N PRO A 35 -5.40 -13.06 11.15
CA PRO A 35 -4.96 -13.66 9.90
C PRO A 35 -5.70 -13.05 8.71
N GLY A 36 -4.95 -12.66 7.67
CA GLY A 36 -5.53 -12.05 6.48
C GLY A 36 -6.07 -10.62 6.63
N ALA A 37 -5.91 -9.95 7.78
CA ALA A 37 -6.47 -8.60 7.99
C ALA A 37 -6.08 -7.57 6.91
N LEU A 38 -4.87 -7.68 6.35
CA LEU A 38 -4.39 -6.80 5.29
C LEU A 38 -4.82 -7.23 3.88
N ALA A 39 -5.42 -8.41 3.71
CA ALA A 39 -5.83 -8.86 2.39
C ALA A 39 -6.94 -7.94 1.85
N GLY A 40 -6.80 -7.53 0.60
CA GLY A 40 -7.73 -6.63 -0.06
C GLY A 40 -7.10 -5.89 -1.23
N ASP A 41 -7.93 -5.09 -1.89
CA ASP A 41 -7.51 -4.20 -2.97
C ASP A 41 -7.31 -2.80 -2.40
N TYR A 42 -6.10 -2.29 -2.63
CA TYR A 42 -5.68 -0.97 -2.19
C TYR A 42 -5.66 -0.05 -3.39
N VAL A 43 -6.43 1.02 -3.30
CA VAL A 43 -6.52 2.06 -4.34
C VAL A 43 -5.97 3.37 -3.80
N GLY A 44 -5.17 4.04 -4.62
CA GLY A 44 -4.68 5.36 -4.33
C GLY A 44 -5.82 6.34 -4.17
N ALA A 45 -5.64 7.31 -3.29
CA ALA A 45 -6.63 8.35 -3.10
C ALA A 45 -6.79 9.16 -4.40
N SER A 46 -7.83 8.87 -5.19
CA SER A 46 -8.32 9.80 -6.21
C SER A 46 -8.93 11.01 -5.52
N ALA A 47 -9.29 12.07 -6.25
CA ALA A 47 -9.90 13.27 -5.67
C ALA A 47 -11.13 12.92 -4.80
N GLU A 48 -11.90 11.90 -5.20
CA GLU A 48 -13.10 11.41 -4.53
C GLU A 48 -12.78 10.65 -3.23
N VAL A 49 -11.73 9.83 -3.24
CA VAL A 49 -11.28 9.09 -2.05
C VAL A 49 -10.67 10.05 -1.03
N THR A 50 -9.86 11.02 -1.47
CA THR A 50 -9.31 12.08 -0.61
C THR A 50 -10.38 12.82 0.17
N ALA A 51 -11.52 13.13 -0.48
CA ALA A 51 -12.66 13.77 0.18
C ALA A 51 -13.31 12.86 1.25
N ALA A 52 -13.32 11.54 1.02
CA ALA A 52 -13.92 10.58 1.94
C ALA A 52 -13.06 10.29 3.18
N VAL A 53 -11.73 10.26 3.02
CA VAL A 53 -10.80 9.89 4.11
C VAL A 53 -10.02 11.07 4.69
N GLY A 54 -10.18 12.28 4.13
CA GLY A 54 -9.51 13.50 4.58
C GLY A 54 -7.99 13.52 4.39
N ALA A 55 -7.46 12.63 3.53
CA ALA A 55 -6.02 12.43 3.36
C ALA A 55 -5.48 13.19 2.14
N GLY A 56 -4.69 14.24 2.35
CA GLY A 56 -4.03 15.02 1.28
C GLY A 56 -2.73 14.41 0.72
N ALA A 57 -2.46 13.12 0.94
CA ALA A 57 -1.19 12.48 0.61
C ALA A 57 -1.38 11.28 -0.34
N ASN A 58 -0.31 10.85 -1.02
CA ASN A 58 -0.24 9.61 -1.81
C ASN A 58 -0.38 8.38 -0.90
N LEU A 59 -1.60 8.10 -0.44
CA LEU A 59 -1.94 6.95 0.38
C LEU A 59 -2.72 5.94 -0.45
N LEU A 60 -2.62 4.67 -0.08
CA LEU A 60 -3.52 3.64 -0.59
C LEU A 60 -4.49 3.23 0.50
N VAL A 61 -5.77 3.08 0.18
CA VAL A 61 -6.81 2.63 1.11
C VAL A 61 -7.44 1.33 0.62
N GLY A 62 -7.66 0.39 1.54
CA GLY A 62 -8.04 -0.99 1.21
C GLY A 62 -8.02 -1.92 2.41
N GLY A 63 -7.62 -3.16 2.13
CA GLY A 63 -7.59 -4.24 3.11
C GLY A 63 -8.97 -4.74 3.49
N SER A 64 -9.03 -5.56 4.53
CA SER A 64 -10.29 -6.12 5.02
C SER A 64 -11.21 -4.98 5.50
N SER A 65 -12.47 -5.03 5.07
CA SER A 65 -13.50 -4.02 5.36
C SER A 65 -13.15 -2.59 4.94
N GLN A 66 -12.22 -2.39 4.00
CA GLN A 66 -11.76 -1.07 3.54
C GLN A 66 -11.21 -0.17 4.67
N ALA A 67 -10.72 -0.77 5.76
CA ALA A 67 -10.37 -0.07 6.99
C ALA A 67 -8.85 0.13 7.18
N PHE A 68 -8.04 -0.13 6.16
CA PHE A 68 -6.59 0.01 6.22
C PHE A 68 -6.08 1.07 5.27
N THR A 69 -5.11 1.84 5.74
CA THR A 69 -4.39 2.86 4.97
C THR A 69 -2.92 2.51 4.93
N LEU A 70 -2.33 2.50 3.74
CA LEU A 70 -0.90 2.32 3.49
C LEU A 70 -0.29 3.68 3.14
N GLN A 71 0.60 4.17 4.00
CA GLN A 71 1.36 5.41 3.77
C GLN A 71 2.79 5.07 3.35
N PRO A 72 3.23 5.43 2.14
CA PRO A 72 4.58 5.12 1.68
C PRO A 72 5.61 5.87 2.54
N LEU A 73 6.64 5.16 2.99
CA LEU A 73 7.74 5.75 3.75
C LEU A 73 8.85 6.19 2.79
N SER A 74 8.99 7.48 2.51
CA SER A 74 10.07 8.00 1.64
C SER A 74 11.44 7.88 2.33
N LEU A 75 12.08 6.71 2.21
CA LEU A 75 13.45 6.48 2.68
C LEU A 75 14.32 6.03 1.50
N GLN A 76 15.39 6.77 1.23
CA GLN A 76 16.50 6.28 0.44
C GLN A 76 17.27 5.26 1.28
N THR A 77 17.45 4.05 0.76
CA THR A 77 18.18 3.00 1.48
C THR A 77 19.31 2.44 0.65
N GLN A 78 20.26 1.77 1.32
CA GLN A 78 21.41 1.15 0.67
C GLN A 78 21.03 0.15 -0.43
N THR A 79 19.83 -0.46 -0.33
CA THR A 79 19.28 -1.40 -1.32
C THR A 79 18.53 -0.73 -2.48
N GLY A 80 18.34 0.59 -2.47
CA GLY A 80 17.68 1.34 -3.54
C GLY A 80 16.58 2.30 -3.08
N ILE A 81 15.82 2.81 -4.06
CA ILE A 81 14.69 3.72 -3.90
C ILE A 81 13.46 2.93 -3.41
N ASN A 82 12.72 3.46 -2.43
CA ASN A 82 11.42 2.90 -2.07
C ASN A 82 10.40 3.16 -3.19
N LEU A 83 9.94 2.11 -3.88
CA LEU A 83 8.98 2.24 -5.00
C LEU A 83 7.54 2.47 -4.53
N ALA A 84 7.25 2.33 -3.23
CA ALA A 84 5.93 2.55 -2.66
C ALA A 84 5.33 3.93 -3.02
N ILE A 85 6.18 4.95 -3.21
CA ILE A 85 5.78 6.31 -3.59
C ILE A 85 5.15 6.40 -4.97
N GLY A 86 5.47 5.46 -5.87
CA GLY A 86 4.96 5.41 -7.24
C GLY A 86 3.74 4.52 -7.39
N VAL A 87 3.36 3.75 -6.37
CA VAL A 87 2.25 2.80 -6.44
C VAL A 87 0.92 3.52 -6.24
N SER A 88 -0.04 3.26 -7.14
CA SER A 88 -1.40 3.81 -7.06
C SER A 88 -2.49 2.73 -7.03
N GLN A 89 -2.17 1.47 -7.35
CA GLN A 89 -3.04 0.33 -7.13
C GLN A 89 -2.21 -0.89 -6.73
N PHE A 90 -2.63 -1.54 -5.65
CA PHE A 90 -1.94 -2.68 -5.08
C PHE A 90 -2.94 -3.72 -4.59
N GLN A 91 -2.77 -4.96 -4.99
CA GLN A 91 -3.58 -6.08 -4.50
C GLN A 91 -2.75 -6.88 -3.53
N LEU A 92 -3.31 -7.12 -2.34
CA LEU A 92 -2.71 -8.00 -1.35
C LEU A 92 -3.66 -9.16 -1.09
N ARG A 93 -3.10 -10.37 -0.99
CA ARG A 93 -3.82 -11.60 -0.71
C ARG A 93 -3.11 -12.36 0.38
N SER A 94 -3.89 -12.96 1.27
CA SER A 94 -3.39 -13.86 2.31
C SER A 94 -3.05 -15.22 1.69
N THR A 95 -1.99 -15.85 2.16
CA THR A 95 -1.72 -17.27 1.90
C THR A 95 -2.49 -18.19 2.84
N GLU A 96 -3.10 -17.63 3.88
CA GLU A 96 -3.95 -18.32 4.85
C GLU A 96 -5.42 -18.05 4.48
N ASN A 97 -6.23 -19.12 4.44
CA ASN A 97 -7.68 -19.10 4.18
C ASN A 97 -8.47 -18.57 5.37
#